data_AF-A0A0B2SBM8-F1
#
_entry.id   AF-A0A0B2SBM8-F1
#
_cell.length_a   1.000
_cell.length_b   1.000
_cell.length_c   1.000
_cell.angle_alpha   90.00
_cell.angle_beta   90.00
_cell.angle_gamma   90.00
#
_symmetry.space_group_name_H-M   'P 1'
#
loop_
_entity.id
_entity.type
_entity.pdbx_description
1 polymer ?
#
loop_
_entity_poly.entity_id
_entity_poly.type
_entity_poly.pdbx_seq_one_letter_code
_entity_poly.pdbx_strand_id
1 'polypeptide(L)'
;MASSSSIRPTLSSLRFLTPSSLSLSNPSSRISFSHLPSPSVSQSNSFGLKASRELRQHGNSTRIMASGHVSQSISAASPENVLEWVKQDKRRMLHVVYRVGDLDRTIKFYTECLGMKLLRKRDIPEEKYTNAFLGYGPEDSHFVIELTYNYGVDKYDIGTGFGHFGIAVDDVAKAVELIRAKGGKITREPGPVKGGRSVIAFIEDPDGYKFELIERGPTPEPLCQVMLRVGDLNRSIEFYEKAFGMELLRTRDNPEYKYTIAMLGYGPEDKSTVLELTYNYGVTEYDKGNAYAQIAVGTDDVYKTAEAIKLAGGKITREPGALPGINTKITACLDPDGWKSVFVDNVDFLKELE
;
A
#
# COMPACT_ATOMS: atom_id res chain seq x y z
N MET A 1 -26.37 45.81 28.70
CA MET A 1 -25.81 47.15 28.99
C MET A 1 -25.11 47.06 30.33
N ALA A 2 -24.00 47.70 30.66
CA ALA A 2 -22.91 48.38 29.93
C ALA A 2 -22.26 49.29 30.98
N SER A 3 -21.03 49.01 31.39
CA SER A 3 -20.24 49.89 32.25
C SER A 3 -18.79 49.86 31.77
N SER A 4 -18.40 50.91 31.04
CA SER A 4 -17.05 51.10 30.55
C SER A 4 -16.19 51.84 31.57
N SER A 5 -14.90 51.56 31.58
CA SER A 5 -13.88 52.46 32.15
C SER A 5 -12.66 52.47 31.23
N SER A 6 -11.97 53.60 31.18
CA SER A 6 -10.85 53.87 30.27
C SER A 6 -9.93 54.89 30.93
N ILE A 7 -8.60 54.68 30.82
CA ILE A 7 -7.55 55.69 31.06
C ILE A 7 -6.24 55.20 30.42
N ARG A 8 -5.43 56.13 29.90
CA ARG A 8 -4.06 55.93 29.37
C ARG A 8 -3.04 56.63 30.29
N PRO A 9 -1.76 56.20 30.28
CA PRO A 9 -0.68 56.95 29.58
C PRO A 9 0.09 56.06 28.56
N THR A 10 0.86 56.45 27.53
CA THR A 10 1.63 57.66 27.09
C THR A 10 2.92 57.97 27.87
N LEU A 11 4.07 58.31 27.27
CA LEU A 11 4.38 58.62 25.85
C LEU A 11 4.99 57.36 25.12
N SER A 12 5.99 57.32 24.22
CA SER A 12 6.89 58.30 23.55
C SER A 12 7.46 57.75 22.22
N SER A 13 8.28 58.53 21.49
CA SER A 13 8.84 58.18 20.16
C SER A 13 10.18 58.89 19.85
N LEU A 14 10.98 58.34 18.94
CA LEU A 14 12.19 58.95 18.37
C LEU A 14 12.35 58.61 16.86
N ARG A 15 13.15 59.40 16.14
CA ARG A 15 13.23 59.45 14.66
C ARG A 15 14.67 59.27 14.14
N PHE A 16 14.81 59.42 12.81
CA PHE A 16 16.03 59.66 12.01
C PHE A 16 16.78 58.38 11.56
N LEU A 17 17.38 58.30 10.37
CA LEU A 17 17.25 59.10 9.13
C LEU A 17 17.79 58.27 7.93
N THR A 18 17.42 58.62 6.70
CA THR A 18 18.11 58.16 5.48
C THR A 18 19.18 59.17 5.04
N PRO A 19 20.20 58.71 4.29
CA PRO A 19 20.55 59.41 3.05
C PRO A 19 20.77 58.46 1.86
N SER A 20 21.18 59.01 0.72
CA SER A 20 20.90 58.46 -0.61
C SER A 20 22.08 57.82 -1.35
N SER A 21 21.75 56.86 -2.22
CA SER A 21 22.33 56.59 -3.56
C SER A 21 23.79 56.99 -3.90
N LEU A 22 24.55 56.03 -4.42
CA LEU A 22 25.47 56.26 -5.54
C LEU A 22 25.56 55.01 -6.43
N SER A 23 25.84 55.19 -7.72
CA SER A 23 25.83 54.15 -8.75
C SER A 23 27.19 54.04 -9.45
N LEU A 24 27.65 52.83 -9.72
CA LEU A 24 28.69 52.52 -10.71
C LEU A 24 28.38 51.18 -11.40
N SER A 25 28.94 50.97 -12.60
CA SER A 25 28.46 49.97 -13.56
C SER A 25 29.59 49.18 -14.25
N ASN A 26 29.19 48.17 -15.05
CA ASN A 26 29.97 47.39 -16.02
C ASN A 26 30.94 46.31 -15.47
N PRO A 27 31.27 45.28 -16.29
CA PRO A 27 30.40 44.60 -17.27
C PRO A 27 30.60 43.06 -17.37
N SER A 28 29.67 42.40 -18.09
CA SER A 28 29.84 41.06 -18.72
C SER A 28 29.93 39.84 -17.76
N SER A 29 29.65 38.62 -18.19
CA SER A 29 29.29 38.12 -19.53
C SER A 29 28.04 37.22 -19.52
N ARG A 30 27.28 37.21 -20.62
CA ARG A 30 26.24 36.19 -20.86
C ARG A 30 26.89 34.88 -21.30
N ILE A 31 26.46 33.76 -20.72
CA ILE A 31 26.47 32.46 -21.41
C ILE A 31 25.06 31.87 -21.25
N SER A 32 24.48 31.43 -22.35
CA SER A 32 23.24 30.65 -22.39
C SER A 32 23.58 29.28 -22.92
N PHE A 33 23.11 28.22 -22.24
CA PHE A 33 23.15 26.87 -22.78
C PHE A 33 21.75 26.26 -22.73
N SER A 34 21.26 25.89 -23.90
CA SER A 34 19.99 25.23 -24.15
C SER A 34 20.04 23.73 -23.81
N HIS A 35 18.86 23.12 -23.63
CA HIS A 35 18.70 21.67 -23.51
C HIS A 35 19.43 20.87 -24.60
N LEU A 36 19.93 19.69 -24.23
CA LEU A 36 19.85 18.43 -24.99
C LEU A 36 19.81 17.26 -23.97
N PRO A 37 19.27 16.07 -24.31
CA PRO A 37 18.87 15.05 -23.33
C PRO A 37 19.96 14.04 -22.97
N SER A 38 19.83 13.43 -21.78
CA SER A 38 20.62 12.27 -21.35
C SER A 38 20.02 10.96 -21.91
N PRO A 39 20.81 10.04 -22.48
CA PRO A 39 20.29 8.79 -23.05
C PRO A 39 20.04 7.71 -21.99
N SER A 40 18.88 7.06 -22.05
CA SER A 40 18.55 5.87 -21.26
C SER A 40 19.22 4.62 -21.85
N VAL A 41 20.06 3.94 -21.07
CA VAL A 41 20.66 2.65 -21.47
C VAL A 41 19.85 1.49 -20.90
N SER A 42 19.07 0.83 -21.76
CA SER A 42 18.48 -0.48 -21.48
C SER A 42 19.42 -1.58 -21.96
N GLN A 43 19.78 -2.52 -21.09
CA GLN A 43 20.51 -3.74 -21.48
C GLN A 43 19.58 -4.96 -21.44
N SER A 44 18.96 -5.25 -22.58
CA SER A 44 18.21 -6.49 -22.82
C SER A 44 19.10 -7.54 -23.52
N ASN A 45 19.67 -8.48 -22.78
CA ASN A 45 20.51 -9.56 -23.33
C ASN A 45 19.66 -10.66 -23.99
N SER A 46 19.23 -10.43 -25.24
CA SER A 46 18.57 -11.44 -26.07
C SER A 46 19.58 -12.36 -26.77
N PHE A 47 19.80 -13.56 -26.24
CA PHE A 47 20.58 -14.59 -26.94
C PHE A 47 19.78 -15.19 -28.11
N GLY A 48 20.29 -15.02 -29.34
CA GLY A 48 19.64 -15.52 -30.55
C GLY A 48 19.91 -17.00 -30.82
N LEU A 49 18.86 -17.74 -31.17
CA LEU A 49 18.95 -19.10 -31.71
C LEU A 49 18.88 -19.06 -33.25
N LYS A 50 19.80 -19.79 -33.91
CA LYS A 50 19.86 -19.86 -35.37
C LYS A 50 18.79 -20.80 -35.93
N ALA A 51 18.18 -20.41 -37.05
CA ALA A 51 17.28 -21.27 -37.80
C ALA A 51 18.04 -22.22 -38.74
N SER A 52 17.57 -23.46 -38.86
CA SER A 52 18.05 -24.44 -39.85
C SER A 52 16.87 -25.23 -40.45
N ARG A 53 16.48 -24.89 -41.68
CA ARG A 53 15.90 -25.82 -42.66
C ARG A 53 17.05 -26.70 -43.21
N GLU A 54 16.87 -27.88 -43.81
CA GLU A 54 15.69 -28.67 -44.19
C GLU A 54 16.15 -30.13 -44.42
N LEU A 55 15.25 -31.13 -44.37
CA LEU A 55 15.01 -32.12 -45.44
C LEU A 55 14.13 -33.30 -44.99
N ARG A 56 13.52 -33.97 -45.98
CA ARG A 56 12.67 -35.17 -45.83
C ARG A 56 13.48 -36.46 -45.99
N GLN A 57 13.03 -37.54 -45.35
CA GLN A 57 12.99 -38.88 -45.97
C GLN A 57 11.67 -39.60 -45.62
N HIS A 58 11.30 -40.60 -46.42
CA HIS A 58 10.18 -41.52 -46.15
C HIS A 58 10.73 -42.85 -45.61
N GLY A 59 9.99 -43.48 -44.69
CA GLY A 59 10.23 -44.84 -44.19
C GLY A 59 8.91 -45.52 -43.91
N ASN A 60 8.80 -46.82 -44.21
CA ASN A 60 7.51 -47.50 -44.30
C ASN A 60 6.92 -47.95 -42.96
N SER A 61 5.60 -47.79 -42.88
CA SER A 61 4.62 -48.51 -42.05
C SER A 61 5.11 -49.76 -41.29
N THR A 62 4.89 -49.77 -39.97
CA THR A 62 4.57 -50.99 -39.23
C THR A 62 3.52 -50.65 -38.18
N ARG A 63 2.34 -51.28 -38.25
CA ARG A 63 1.28 -51.14 -37.23
C ARG A 63 1.64 -52.01 -36.03
N ILE A 64 1.83 -51.39 -34.87
CA ILE A 64 1.78 -52.06 -33.57
C ILE A 64 0.61 -51.47 -32.80
N MET A 65 -0.36 -52.32 -32.42
CA MET A 65 -1.41 -51.94 -31.49
C MET A 65 -0.82 -51.88 -30.08
N ALA A 66 -0.68 -50.69 -29.52
CA ALA A 66 -0.34 -50.49 -28.12
C ALA A 66 -1.54 -49.85 -27.41
N SER A 67 -1.96 -50.44 -26.29
CA SER A 67 -3.03 -49.91 -25.45
C SER A 67 -2.63 -48.54 -24.90
N GLY A 68 -3.39 -47.50 -25.23
CA GLY A 68 -3.13 -46.15 -24.76
C GLY A 68 -3.28 -46.03 -23.25
N HIS A 69 -2.16 -45.90 -22.54
CA HIS A 69 -2.18 -45.27 -21.21
C HIS A 69 -2.77 -43.87 -21.37
N VAL A 70 -3.80 -43.55 -20.59
CA VAL A 70 -4.31 -42.18 -20.52
C VAL A 70 -3.27 -41.34 -19.79
N SER A 71 -2.38 -40.69 -20.55
CA SER A 71 -1.60 -39.57 -20.06
C SER A 71 -2.58 -38.48 -19.64
N GLN A 72 -2.69 -38.21 -18.33
CA GLN A 72 -3.50 -37.10 -17.83
C GLN A 72 -2.88 -35.79 -18.31
N SER A 73 -3.38 -35.30 -19.44
CA SER A 73 -3.13 -33.92 -19.86
C SER A 73 -3.69 -33.00 -18.78
N ILE A 74 -2.84 -32.20 -18.16
CA ILE A 74 -3.28 -31.09 -17.32
C ILE A 74 -4.09 -30.16 -18.23
N SER A 75 -5.42 -30.23 -18.13
CA SER A 75 -6.29 -29.33 -18.86
C SER A 75 -6.05 -27.93 -18.35
N ALA A 76 -5.64 -27.02 -19.23
CA ALA A 76 -5.71 -25.59 -18.94
C ALA A 76 -7.15 -25.28 -18.48
N ALA A 77 -7.28 -24.57 -17.36
CA ALA A 77 -8.60 -24.19 -16.86
C ALA A 77 -9.29 -23.28 -17.89
N SER A 78 -10.61 -23.36 -18.00
CA SER A 78 -11.34 -22.27 -18.67
C SER A 78 -11.19 -20.99 -17.84
N PRO A 79 -11.18 -19.80 -18.46
CA PRO A 79 -11.16 -18.53 -17.73
C PRO A 79 -12.26 -18.41 -16.67
N GLU A 80 -13.44 -18.98 -16.94
CA GLU A 80 -14.56 -19.06 -16.00
C GLU A 80 -14.23 -19.91 -14.76
N ASN A 81 -13.58 -21.07 -14.93
CA ASN A 81 -13.17 -21.91 -13.81
C ASN A 81 -12.13 -21.23 -12.90
N VAL A 82 -11.27 -20.36 -13.47
CA VAL A 82 -10.27 -19.60 -12.71
C VAL A 82 -10.93 -18.51 -11.87
N LEU A 83 -11.83 -17.72 -12.47
CA LEU A 83 -12.56 -16.65 -11.76
C LEU A 83 -13.57 -17.20 -10.74
N GLU A 84 -14.10 -18.41 -10.93
CA GLU A 84 -14.92 -19.09 -9.92
C GLU A 84 -14.05 -19.66 -8.79
N TRP A 85 -12.87 -20.21 -9.09
CA TRP A 85 -11.92 -20.65 -8.05
C TRP A 85 -11.48 -19.50 -7.13
N VAL A 86 -11.29 -18.28 -7.66
CA VAL A 86 -10.89 -17.11 -6.85
C VAL A 86 -11.83 -16.84 -5.68
N LYS A 87 -13.14 -17.08 -5.84
CA LYS A 87 -14.17 -16.92 -4.78
C LYS A 87 -14.14 -18.02 -3.73
N GLN A 88 -13.49 -19.14 -4.03
CA GLN A 88 -13.44 -20.36 -3.21
C GLN A 88 -12.06 -20.56 -2.56
N ASP A 89 -11.08 -19.74 -2.93
CA ASP A 89 -9.73 -19.73 -2.37
C ASP A 89 -9.69 -19.08 -0.98
N LYS A 90 -8.80 -19.58 -0.11
CA LYS A 90 -8.67 -19.11 1.28
C LYS A 90 -7.79 -17.86 1.36
N ARG A 91 -8.34 -16.76 0.87
CA ARG A 91 -7.68 -15.45 0.93
C ARG A 91 -7.64 -14.90 2.36
N ARG A 92 -6.53 -14.25 2.72
CA ARG A 92 -6.40 -13.45 3.95
C ARG A 92 -5.48 -12.27 3.69
N MET A 93 -5.78 -11.07 4.20
CA MET A 93 -4.78 -10.00 4.25
C MET A 93 -3.72 -10.35 5.31
N LEU A 94 -2.45 -10.39 4.92
CA LEU A 94 -1.35 -10.83 5.79
C LEU A 94 -0.68 -9.64 6.47
N HIS A 95 -0.19 -8.70 5.66
CA HIS A 95 0.45 -7.48 6.14
C HIS A 95 0.45 -6.37 5.08
N VAL A 96 0.69 -5.13 5.51
CA VAL A 96 1.07 -4.03 4.62
C VAL A 96 2.54 -3.69 4.82
N VAL A 97 3.27 -3.57 3.71
CA VAL A 97 4.70 -3.23 3.69
C VAL A 97 4.88 -1.77 3.32
N TYR A 98 5.65 -1.04 4.11
CA TYR A 98 6.03 0.34 3.81
C TYR A 98 7.33 0.77 4.50
N ARG A 99 7.91 1.87 4.01
CA ARG A 99 9.28 2.28 4.34
C ARG A 99 9.30 3.38 5.39
N VAL A 100 10.28 3.33 6.30
CA VAL A 100 10.46 4.28 7.41
C VAL A 100 11.91 4.76 7.49
N GLY A 101 12.10 6.03 7.86
CA GLY A 101 13.41 6.66 7.97
C GLY A 101 14.17 6.33 9.26
N ASP A 102 13.45 6.00 10.33
CA ASP A 102 14.00 5.60 11.63
C ASP A 102 13.17 4.46 12.22
N LEU A 103 13.69 3.24 12.11
CA LEU A 103 12.96 2.03 12.49
C LEU A 103 12.63 1.97 13.98
N ASP A 104 13.57 2.37 14.84
CA ASP A 104 13.39 2.26 16.29
C ASP A 104 12.52 3.39 16.85
N ARG A 105 12.55 4.59 16.24
CA ARG A 105 11.56 5.65 16.50
C ARG A 105 10.14 5.23 16.13
N THR A 106 9.95 4.54 15.00
CA THR A 106 8.61 4.11 14.56
C THR A 106 8.11 2.86 15.32
N ILE A 107 8.99 1.89 15.64
CA ILE A 107 8.67 0.82 16.60
C ILE A 107 8.24 1.42 17.95
N LYS A 108 8.98 2.40 18.48
CA LYS A 108 8.64 3.07 19.74
C LYS A 108 7.30 3.79 19.67
N PHE A 109 7.01 4.48 18.56
CA PHE A 109 5.73 5.17 18.37
C PHE A 109 4.56 4.18 18.35
N TYR A 110 4.64 3.09 17.58
CA TYR A 110 3.54 2.12 17.49
C TYR A 110 3.34 1.33 18.79
N THR A 111 4.42 1.01 19.52
CA THR A 111 4.32 0.31 20.82
C THR A 111 3.83 1.23 21.94
N GLU A 112 4.36 2.44 22.08
CA GLU A 112 3.99 3.34 23.19
C GLU A 112 2.71 4.18 22.95
N CYS A 113 2.34 4.45 21.70
CA CYS A 113 1.22 5.33 21.36
C CYS A 113 0.01 4.58 20.78
N LEU A 114 0.24 3.52 20.00
CA LEU A 114 -0.83 2.75 19.33
C LEU A 114 -1.13 1.40 20.01
N GLY A 115 -0.33 1.00 21.01
CA GLY A 115 -0.51 -0.25 21.74
C GLY A 115 -0.18 -1.53 20.95
N MET A 116 0.50 -1.40 19.81
CA MET A 116 0.97 -2.56 19.02
C MET A 116 2.10 -3.29 19.74
N LYS A 117 2.31 -4.56 19.38
CA LYS A 117 3.45 -5.37 19.80
C LYS A 117 4.46 -5.42 18.66
N LEU A 118 5.75 -5.36 18.98
CA LEU A 118 6.79 -5.84 18.06
C LEU A 118 6.74 -7.37 18.09
N LEU A 119 6.40 -7.97 16.95
CA LEU A 119 6.22 -9.42 16.80
C LEU A 119 7.54 -10.08 16.42
N ARG A 120 8.24 -9.49 15.43
CA ARG A 120 9.46 -10.02 14.83
C ARG A 120 10.31 -8.85 14.29
N LYS A 121 11.63 -8.91 14.41
CA LYS A 121 12.57 -7.97 13.77
C LYS A 121 13.67 -8.79 13.09
N ARG A 122 13.91 -8.53 11.80
CA ARG A 122 14.87 -9.27 10.97
C ARG A 122 15.80 -8.26 10.31
N ASP A 123 17.10 -8.50 10.41
CA ASP A 123 18.12 -7.69 9.74
C ASP A 123 18.69 -8.44 8.54
N ILE A 124 18.89 -7.74 7.42
CA ILE A 124 19.40 -8.29 6.16
C ILE A 124 20.58 -7.42 5.66
N PRO A 125 21.76 -7.49 6.30
CA PRO A 125 22.90 -6.63 5.97
C PRO A 125 23.41 -6.77 4.52
N GLU A 126 23.22 -7.95 3.92
CA GLU A 126 23.59 -8.26 2.55
C GLU A 126 22.78 -7.50 1.50
N GLU A 127 21.50 -7.21 1.79
CA GLU A 127 20.62 -6.38 0.95
C GLU A 127 20.41 -4.97 1.53
N LYS A 128 20.99 -4.68 2.70
CA LYS A 128 21.03 -3.38 3.40
C LYS A 128 19.68 -2.84 3.85
N TYR A 129 18.84 -3.71 4.41
CA TYR A 129 17.63 -3.28 5.11
C TYR A 129 17.37 -4.10 6.38
N THR A 130 16.56 -3.52 7.27
CA THR A 130 15.99 -4.18 8.44
C THR A 130 14.46 -4.15 8.32
N ASN A 131 13.81 -5.29 8.55
CA ASN A 131 12.36 -5.36 8.73
C ASN A 131 11.96 -5.39 10.20
N ALA A 132 10.78 -4.84 10.51
CA ALA A 132 10.08 -5.08 11.76
C ALA A 132 8.58 -5.33 11.52
N PHE A 133 8.05 -6.37 12.14
CA PHE A 133 6.64 -6.77 12.03
C PHE A 133 5.91 -6.35 13.31
N LEU A 134 4.86 -5.53 13.18
CA LEU A 134 4.11 -4.99 14.31
C LEU A 134 2.60 -5.14 14.13
N GLY A 135 1.89 -5.51 15.20
CA GLY A 135 0.44 -5.70 15.17
C GLY A 135 -0.15 -5.95 16.55
N TYR A 136 -1.44 -6.28 16.59
CA TYR A 136 -2.17 -6.51 17.86
C TYR A 136 -2.13 -7.97 18.33
N GLY A 137 -1.94 -8.91 17.40
CA GLY A 137 -1.72 -10.34 17.67
C GLY A 137 -0.74 -10.97 16.67
N PRO A 138 -0.57 -12.30 16.70
CA PRO A 138 0.42 -13.00 15.87
C PRO A 138 0.08 -13.00 14.37
N GLU A 139 1.14 -13.06 13.55
CA GLU A 139 1.09 -12.89 12.08
C GLU A 139 0.30 -14.01 11.37
N ASP A 140 0.08 -15.15 12.01
CA ASP A 140 -0.67 -16.32 11.51
C ASP A 140 -2.18 -16.06 11.38
N SER A 141 -2.71 -15.13 12.20
CA SER A 141 -4.13 -14.94 12.46
C SER A 141 -4.58 -13.47 12.36
N HIS A 142 -3.66 -12.53 12.52
CA HIS A 142 -3.91 -11.08 12.43
C HIS A 142 -3.27 -10.47 11.18
N PHE A 143 -3.74 -9.29 10.80
CA PHE A 143 -3.09 -8.40 9.86
C PHE A 143 -2.04 -7.54 10.58
N VAL A 144 -0.86 -7.39 9.98
CA VAL A 144 0.27 -6.70 10.61
C VAL A 144 0.91 -5.66 9.70
N ILE A 145 1.74 -4.79 10.28
CA ILE A 145 2.60 -3.85 9.56
C ILE A 145 3.97 -4.48 9.41
N GLU A 146 4.47 -4.57 8.17
CA GLU A 146 5.88 -4.77 7.89
C GLU A 146 6.53 -3.40 7.62
N LEU A 147 7.34 -2.94 8.56
CA LEU A 147 8.23 -1.81 8.33
C LEU A 147 9.47 -2.28 7.57
N THR A 148 9.94 -1.47 6.62
CA THR A 148 11.24 -1.63 5.96
C THR A 148 12.10 -0.39 6.15
N TYR A 149 13.22 -0.51 6.86
CA TYR A 149 14.24 0.53 6.96
C TYR A 149 15.42 0.17 6.04
N ASN A 150 15.69 1.00 5.04
CA ASN A 150 16.86 0.84 4.15
C ASN A 150 18.03 1.66 4.71
N TYR A 151 19.22 1.07 4.79
CA TYR A 151 20.33 1.65 5.55
C TYR A 151 20.74 3.05 5.03
N GLY A 152 20.62 4.06 5.88
CA GLY A 152 20.99 5.45 5.55
C GLY A 152 19.98 6.19 4.67
N VAL A 153 18.76 5.68 4.51
CA VAL A 153 17.65 6.39 3.85
C VAL A 153 16.67 6.85 4.93
N ASP A 154 16.80 8.11 5.33
CA ASP A 154 16.14 8.73 6.49
C ASP A 154 14.77 9.35 6.17
N LYS A 155 14.34 9.35 4.91
CA LYS A 155 13.05 9.89 4.47
C LYS A 155 12.57 9.27 3.16
N TYR A 156 11.25 9.16 3.04
CA TYR A 156 10.53 8.75 1.82
C TYR A 156 9.48 9.78 1.42
N ASP A 157 8.93 9.64 0.21
CA ASP A 157 7.76 10.40 -0.26
C ASP A 157 6.50 9.52 -0.20
N ILE A 158 5.48 9.97 0.52
CA ILE A 158 4.20 9.25 0.67
C ILE A 158 3.33 9.39 -0.59
N GLY A 159 3.62 10.38 -1.45
CA GLY A 159 2.81 10.71 -2.61
C GLY A 159 1.42 11.24 -2.25
N THR A 160 0.54 11.35 -3.24
CA THR A 160 -0.84 11.84 -3.07
C THR A 160 -1.89 10.73 -3.08
N GLY A 161 -1.51 9.49 -3.41
CA GLY A 161 -2.39 8.35 -3.52
C GLY A 161 -2.65 7.63 -2.20
N PHE A 162 -1.66 7.57 -1.30
CA PHE A 162 -1.82 6.86 -0.03
C PHE A 162 -2.81 7.59 0.87
N GLY A 163 -3.79 6.87 1.40
CA GLY A 163 -4.86 7.39 2.24
C GLY A 163 -4.44 7.53 3.69
N HIS A 164 -4.52 6.40 4.39
CA HIS A 164 -4.24 6.20 5.81
C HIS A 164 -4.29 4.69 6.13
N PHE A 165 -3.89 4.32 7.34
CA PHE A 165 -4.25 3.04 7.96
C PHE A 165 -5.37 3.25 9.00
N GLY A 166 -6.31 2.33 9.12
CA GLY A 166 -7.39 2.42 10.12
C GLY A 166 -7.07 1.58 11.35
N ILE A 167 -7.26 2.17 12.54
CA ILE A 167 -7.17 1.46 13.83
C ILE A 167 -8.50 1.61 14.57
N ALA A 168 -9.18 0.50 14.82
CA ALA A 168 -10.36 0.47 15.68
C ALA A 168 -9.96 0.51 17.16
N VAL A 169 -10.62 1.37 17.94
CA VAL A 169 -10.41 1.54 19.38
C VAL A 169 -11.74 1.72 20.12
N ASP A 170 -11.82 1.25 21.36
CA ASP A 170 -13.04 1.35 22.20
C ASP A 170 -13.42 2.79 22.58
N ASP A 171 -12.45 3.72 22.58
CA ASP A 171 -12.61 5.13 22.94
C ASP A 171 -11.53 5.97 22.23
N VAL A 172 -11.94 6.76 21.23
CA VAL A 172 -11.02 7.56 20.42
C VAL A 172 -10.49 8.77 21.20
N ALA A 173 -11.25 9.30 22.15
CA ALA A 173 -10.80 10.41 22.98
C ALA A 173 -9.64 9.98 23.90
N LYS A 174 -9.77 8.86 24.60
CA LYS A 174 -8.69 8.28 25.43
C LYS A 174 -7.45 7.93 24.59
N ALA A 175 -7.65 7.36 23.40
CA ALA A 175 -6.54 7.06 22.49
C ALA A 175 -5.79 8.34 22.08
N VAL A 176 -6.50 9.40 21.69
CA VAL A 176 -5.90 10.69 21.35
C VAL A 176 -5.18 11.34 22.53
N GLU A 177 -5.74 11.31 23.75
CA GLU A 177 -5.04 11.85 24.93
C GLU A 177 -3.75 11.07 25.24
N LEU A 178 -3.75 9.74 25.11
CA LEU A 178 -2.54 8.92 25.27
C LEU A 178 -1.48 9.31 24.22
N ILE A 179 -1.86 9.37 22.95
CA ILE A 179 -0.95 9.71 21.84
C ILE A 179 -0.40 11.13 22.02
N ARG A 180 -1.23 12.10 22.41
CA ARG A 180 -0.81 13.48 22.71
C ARG A 180 0.16 13.52 23.89
N ALA A 181 -0.10 12.80 24.97
CA ALA A 181 0.77 12.72 26.14
C ALA A 181 2.14 12.06 25.82
N LYS A 182 2.19 11.21 24.80
CA LYS A 182 3.42 10.63 24.23
C LYS A 182 4.13 11.53 23.20
N GLY A 183 3.56 12.69 22.87
CA GLY A 183 4.12 13.63 21.87
C GLY A 183 3.77 13.30 20.41
N GLY A 184 2.79 12.42 20.17
CA GLY A 184 2.29 12.11 18.83
C GLY A 184 1.50 13.25 18.21
N LYS A 185 1.54 13.34 16.87
CA LYS A 185 0.95 14.45 16.11
C LYS A 185 -0.53 14.16 15.80
N ILE A 186 -1.43 14.80 16.54
CA ILE A 186 -2.87 14.82 16.20
C ILE A 186 -3.08 15.77 15.03
N THR A 187 -3.71 15.30 13.95
CA THR A 187 -4.01 16.08 12.73
C THR A 187 -5.51 16.32 12.53
N ARG A 188 -6.36 15.55 13.20
CA ARG A 188 -7.76 15.88 13.44
C ARG A 188 -8.19 15.35 14.80
N GLU A 189 -8.76 16.24 15.61
CA GLU A 189 -9.30 15.91 16.93
C GLU A 189 -10.52 14.97 16.86
N PRO A 190 -10.80 14.20 17.94
CA PRO A 190 -11.95 13.31 18.03
C PRO A 190 -13.28 14.00 17.71
N GLY A 191 -14.04 13.42 16.80
CA GLY A 191 -15.40 13.87 16.51
C GLY A 191 -16.09 13.03 15.43
N PRO A 192 -17.40 13.18 15.25
CA PRO A 192 -18.14 12.43 14.25
C PRO A 192 -17.56 12.63 12.85
N VAL A 193 -17.50 11.55 12.07
CA VAL A 193 -17.22 11.61 10.62
C VAL A 193 -18.21 12.56 9.93
N LYS A 194 -17.74 13.33 8.95
CA LYS A 194 -18.57 14.27 8.19
C LYS A 194 -19.79 13.57 7.60
N GLY A 195 -20.98 14.07 7.93
CA GLY A 195 -22.25 13.46 7.53
C GLY A 195 -22.56 12.09 8.15
N GLY A 196 -21.90 11.69 9.25
CA GLY A 196 -22.14 10.40 9.92
C GLY A 196 -22.13 10.50 11.45
N ARG A 197 -22.07 9.34 12.12
CA ARG A 197 -22.13 9.23 13.59
C ARG A 197 -20.90 8.62 14.25
N SER A 198 -20.12 7.80 13.53
CA SER A 198 -18.89 7.21 14.05
C SER A 198 -17.91 8.29 14.48
N VAL A 199 -17.48 8.25 15.75
CA VAL A 199 -16.43 9.14 16.26
C VAL A 199 -15.10 8.65 15.69
N ILE A 200 -14.32 9.57 15.12
CA ILE A 200 -13.03 9.28 14.52
C ILE A 200 -12.05 10.43 14.78
N ALA A 201 -10.75 10.14 14.78
CA ALA A 201 -9.66 11.12 14.83
C ALA A 201 -8.61 10.77 13.78
N PHE A 202 -7.72 11.72 13.45
CA PHE A 202 -6.52 11.43 12.67
C PHE A 202 -5.26 11.84 13.41
N ILE A 203 -4.24 11.01 13.24
CA ILE A 203 -2.87 11.27 13.68
C ILE A 203 -1.91 11.13 12.49
N GLU A 204 -0.71 11.65 12.64
CA GLU A 204 0.44 11.34 11.79
C GLU A 204 1.57 10.74 12.64
N ASP A 205 2.28 9.79 12.03
CA ASP A 205 3.37 9.05 12.66
C ASP A 205 4.76 9.74 12.47
N PRO A 206 5.88 9.11 12.85
CA PRO A 206 7.23 9.68 12.71
C PRO A 206 7.65 10.11 11.30
N ASP A 207 7.14 9.44 10.28
CA ASP A 207 7.46 9.63 8.86
C ASP A 207 6.39 10.46 8.12
N GLY A 208 5.18 10.53 8.67
CA GLY A 208 4.04 11.28 8.15
C GLY A 208 2.89 10.42 7.64
N TYR A 209 2.93 9.10 7.84
CA TYR A 209 1.81 8.22 7.53
C TYR A 209 0.62 8.57 8.43
N LYS A 210 -0.56 8.62 7.82
CA LYS A 210 -1.80 8.92 8.51
C LYS A 210 -2.41 7.66 9.07
N PHE A 211 -2.89 7.75 10.30
CA PHE A 211 -3.75 6.74 10.89
C PHE A 211 -5.11 7.37 11.24
N GLU A 212 -6.21 6.77 10.79
CA GLU A 212 -7.55 7.06 11.31
C GLU A 212 -7.76 6.20 12.57
N LEU A 213 -8.14 6.84 13.67
CA LEU A 213 -8.58 6.16 14.89
C LEU A 213 -10.11 6.11 14.87
N ILE A 214 -10.68 4.91 14.98
CA ILE A 214 -12.09 4.65 14.72
C ILE A 214 -12.78 4.11 15.97
N GLU A 215 -13.79 4.83 16.47
CA GLU A 215 -14.53 4.41 17.66
C GLU A 215 -15.48 3.26 17.29
N ARG A 216 -15.16 2.08 17.81
CA ARG A 216 -15.82 0.80 17.53
C ARG A 216 -15.70 -0.06 18.78
N GLY A 217 -16.73 -0.84 19.09
CA GLY A 217 -16.62 -1.84 20.17
C GLY A 217 -15.59 -2.93 19.85
N PRO A 218 -15.25 -3.79 20.83
CA PRO A 218 -14.15 -4.74 20.72
C PRO A 218 -14.20 -5.60 19.46
N THR A 219 -13.12 -5.58 18.69
CA THR A 219 -12.96 -6.31 17.43
C THR A 219 -11.78 -7.28 17.51
N PRO A 220 -11.84 -8.46 16.86
CA PRO A 220 -10.68 -9.35 16.75
C PRO A 220 -9.54 -8.76 15.92
N GLU A 221 -9.81 -7.77 15.04
CA GLU A 221 -8.79 -7.16 14.20
C GLU A 221 -8.80 -5.62 14.35
N PRO A 222 -8.00 -5.07 15.29
CA PRO A 222 -7.94 -3.62 15.49
C PRO A 222 -7.26 -2.89 14.32
N LEU A 223 -6.31 -3.50 13.59
CA LEU A 223 -5.71 -2.89 12.40
C LEU A 223 -6.64 -3.13 11.19
N CYS A 224 -7.74 -2.38 11.18
CA CYS A 224 -8.94 -2.72 10.42
C CYS A 224 -9.00 -2.15 8.99
N GLN A 225 -8.10 -1.25 8.58
CA GLN A 225 -8.12 -0.70 7.21
C GLN A 225 -6.74 -0.40 6.63
N VAL A 226 -6.65 -0.50 5.30
CA VAL A 226 -5.69 0.27 4.48
C VAL A 226 -6.48 1.08 3.47
N MET A 227 -6.32 2.40 3.44
CA MET A 227 -7.01 3.28 2.49
C MET A 227 -6.09 3.72 1.35
N LEU A 228 -6.54 3.51 0.11
CA LEU A 228 -5.85 3.91 -1.12
C LEU A 228 -6.78 4.74 -2.01
N ARG A 229 -6.25 5.79 -2.66
CA ARG A 229 -7.01 6.59 -3.63
C ARG A 229 -6.93 5.97 -5.03
N VAL A 230 -8.06 6.02 -5.73
CA VAL A 230 -8.25 5.47 -7.09
C VAL A 230 -8.95 6.48 -7.99
N GLY A 231 -8.65 6.41 -9.30
CA GLY A 231 -9.18 7.30 -10.32
C GLY A 231 -10.53 6.90 -10.91
N ASP A 232 -10.96 5.65 -10.72
CA ASP A 232 -12.28 5.14 -11.11
C ASP A 232 -12.69 4.05 -10.12
N LEU A 233 -13.64 4.37 -9.23
CA LEU A 233 -14.05 3.46 -8.16
C LEU A 233 -14.70 2.17 -8.69
N ASN A 234 -15.48 2.26 -9.78
CA ASN A 234 -16.20 1.10 -10.31
C ASN A 234 -15.22 0.11 -10.96
N ARG A 235 -14.26 0.63 -11.74
CA ARG A 235 -13.16 -0.17 -12.31
C ARG A 235 -12.35 -0.86 -11.23
N SER A 236 -12.02 -0.16 -10.14
CA SER A 236 -11.24 -0.75 -9.05
C SER A 236 -12.04 -1.80 -8.27
N ILE A 237 -13.33 -1.56 -7.96
CA ILE A 237 -14.23 -2.57 -7.37
C ILE A 237 -14.24 -3.84 -8.24
N GLU A 238 -14.57 -3.70 -9.53
CA GLU A 238 -14.67 -4.82 -10.46
C GLU A 238 -13.35 -5.61 -10.55
N PHE A 239 -12.21 -4.91 -10.50
CA PHE A 239 -10.90 -5.53 -10.45
C PHE A 239 -10.66 -6.33 -9.16
N TYR A 240 -10.92 -5.76 -7.98
CA TYR A 240 -10.70 -6.46 -6.71
C TYR A 240 -11.68 -7.63 -6.49
N GLU A 241 -12.93 -7.51 -6.94
CA GLU A 241 -13.87 -8.64 -6.94
C GLU A 241 -13.38 -9.80 -7.83
N LYS A 242 -12.90 -9.52 -9.05
CA LYS A 242 -12.50 -10.54 -10.02
C LYS A 242 -11.09 -11.11 -9.82
N ALA A 243 -10.12 -10.27 -9.46
CA ALA A 243 -8.71 -10.64 -9.37
C ALA A 243 -8.28 -11.06 -7.96
N PHE A 244 -8.89 -10.47 -6.92
CA PHE A 244 -8.54 -10.71 -5.52
C PHE A 244 -9.57 -11.59 -4.82
N GLY A 245 -10.80 -11.70 -5.33
CA GLY A 245 -11.89 -12.44 -4.68
C GLY A 245 -12.45 -11.73 -3.46
N MET A 246 -12.29 -10.41 -3.37
CA MET A 246 -12.84 -9.61 -2.26
C MET A 246 -14.34 -9.40 -2.46
N GLU A 247 -15.10 -9.43 -1.37
CA GLU A 247 -16.49 -8.99 -1.35
C GLU A 247 -16.58 -7.47 -1.26
N LEU A 248 -17.50 -6.84 -2.00
CA LEU A 248 -17.87 -5.44 -1.82
C LEU A 248 -18.76 -5.28 -0.58
N LEU A 249 -18.14 -5.02 0.57
CA LEU A 249 -18.81 -4.97 1.87
C LEU A 249 -19.73 -3.76 2.03
N ARG A 250 -19.29 -2.59 1.51
CA ARG A 250 -20.02 -1.33 1.62
C ARG A 250 -19.54 -0.32 0.58
N THR A 251 -20.46 0.39 -0.07
CA THR A 251 -20.17 1.67 -0.74
C THR A 251 -20.78 2.84 0.04
N ARG A 252 -20.23 4.04 -0.13
CA ARG A 252 -20.83 5.27 0.37
C ARG A 252 -20.41 6.46 -0.49
N ASP A 253 -21.39 7.14 -1.08
CA ASP A 253 -21.19 8.42 -1.75
C ASP A 253 -21.34 9.62 -0.80
N ASN A 254 -20.63 10.71 -1.08
CA ASN A 254 -20.65 11.93 -0.30
C ASN A 254 -20.52 13.18 -1.21
N PRO A 255 -21.59 13.61 -1.88
CA PRO A 255 -21.54 14.69 -2.88
C PRO A 255 -21.28 16.08 -2.27
N GLU A 256 -21.56 16.28 -0.97
CA GLU A 256 -21.22 17.52 -0.25
C GLU A 256 -19.70 17.73 -0.21
N TYR A 257 -18.95 16.65 0.02
CA TYR A 257 -17.49 16.66 0.10
C TYR A 257 -16.80 16.09 -1.14
N LYS A 258 -17.57 15.77 -2.19
CA LYS A 258 -17.12 15.33 -3.51
C LYS A 258 -16.22 14.09 -3.52
N TYR A 259 -16.59 13.08 -2.74
CA TYR A 259 -15.90 11.79 -2.75
C TYR A 259 -16.87 10.62 -2.62
N THR A 260 -16.44 9.45 -3.10
CA THR A 260 -17.14 8.16 -2.94
C THR A 260 -16.13 7.15 -2.39
N ILE A 261 -16.55 6.32 -1.43
CA ILE A 261 -15.73 5.23 -0.88
C ILE A 261 -16.35 3.85 -1.13
N ALA A 262 -15.49 2.85 -1.22
CA ALA A 262 -15.84 1.44 -1.18
C ALA A 262 -14.95 0.69 -0.18
N MET A 263 -15.55 -0.20 0.61
CA MET A 263 -14.87 -1.13 1.51
C MET A 263 -14.92 -2.52 0.89
N LEU A 264 -13.75 -3.14 0.70
CA LEU A 264 -13.62 -4.49 0.15
C LEU A 264 -12.78 -5.37 1.07
N GLY A 265 -13.10 -6.67 1.16
CA GLY A 265 -12.34 -7.58 2.03
C GLY A 265 -12.77 -9.04 1.92
N TYR A 266 -12.32 -9.85 2.89
CA TYR A 266 -12.55 -11.29 2.97
C TYR A 266 -13.40 -11.70 4.19
N GLY A 267 -14.09 -10.73 4.79
CA GLY A 267 -14.88 -10.91 6.00
C GLY A 267 -15.55 -9.60 6.43
N PRO A 268 -16.39 -9.63 7.49
CA PRO A 268 -17.17 -8.46 7.90
C PRO A 268 -16.31 -7.24 8.27
N GLU A 269 -16.73 -6.05 7.82
CA GLU A 269 -16.03 -4.77 8.04
C GLU A 269 -15.76 -4.47 9.54
N ASP A 270 -16.57 -5.03 10.45
CA ASP A 270 -16.43 -4.88 11.89
C ASP A 270 -15.40 -5.83 12.54
N LYS A 271 -14.97 -6.89 11.84
CA LYS A 271 -14.16 -8.02 12.37
C LYS A 271 -12.95 -8.39 11.52
N SER A 272 -12.62 -7.62 10.49
CA SER A 272 -11.56 -7.94 9.54
C SER A 272 -10.93 -6.68 8.98
N THR A 273 -9.69 -6.80 8.51
CA THR A 273 -9.06 -5.75 7.71
C THR A 273 -9.77 -5.62 6.37
N VAL A 274 -10.03 -4.38 5.96
CA VAL A 274 -10.60 -4.05 4.67
C VAL A 274 -9.68 -3.12 3.88
N LEU A 275 -9.75 -3.22 2.56
CA LEU A 275 -9.23 -2.23 1.65
C LEU A 275 -10.30 -1.14 1.46
N GLU A 276 -10.02 0.08 1.93
CA GLU A 276 -10.84 1.24 1.57
C GLU A 276 -10.31 1.85 0.27
N LEU A 277 -11.17 1.94 -0.74
CA LEU A 277 -10.90 2.66 -1.97
C LEU A 277 -11.63 3.99 -1.95
N THR A 278 -10.89 5.10 -2.08
CA THR A 278 -11.46 6.46 -2.14
C THR A 278 -11.31 7.07 -3.54
N TYR A 279 -12.43 7.39 -4.16
CA TYR A 279 -12.50 8.23 -5.35
C TYR A 279 -12.87 9.67 -4.97
N ASN A 280 -12.17 10.66 -5.51
CA ASN A 280 -12.52 12.08 -5.39
C ASN A 280 -12.99 12.59 -6.75
N TYR A 281 -14.10 13.33 -6.79
CA TYR A 281 -14.80 13.64 -8.04
C TYR A 281 -13.89 14.38 -9.05
N GLY A 282 -13.69 13.78 -10.22
CA GLY A 282 -12.86 14.33 -11.29
C GLY A 282 -11.34 14.19 -11.08
N VAL A 283 -10.88 13.50 -10.04
CA VAL A 283 -9.45 13.26 -9.78
C VAL A 283 -9.10 11.82 -10.18
N THR A 284 -8.57 11.66 -11.40
CA THR A 284 -8.34 10.35 -12.04
C THR A 284 -6.93 9.78 -11.83
N GLU A 285 -6.00 10.56 -11.29
CA GLU A 285 -4.60 10.18 -11.10
C GLU A 285 -4.07 10.66 -9.75
N TYR A 286 -3.21 9.85 -9.14
CA TYR A 286 -2.51 10.16 -7.89
C TYR A 286 -1.09 9.62 -7.92
N ASP A 287 -0.15 10.42 -7.44
CA ASP A 287 1.23 9.97 -7.25
C ASP A 287 1.29 8.90 -6.15
N LYS A 288 2.07 7.86 -6.41
CA LYS A 288 2.28 6.72 -5.50
C LYS A 288 3.42 6.97 -4.51
N GLY A 289 4.26 7.97 -4.76
CA GLY A 289 5.47 8.23 -3.99
C GLY A 289 6.44 7.05 -4.03
N ASN A 290 7.21 6.89 -2.96
CA ASN A 290 8.11 5.75 -2.74
C ASN A 290 8.12 5.23 -1.28
N ALA A 291 7.23 5.72 -0.41
CA ALA A 291 7.16 5.30 0.99
C ALA A 291 6.36 3.99 1.16
N TYR A 292 5.09 3.97 0.74
CA TYR A 292 4.28 2.74 0.65
C TYR A 292 4.93 1.73 -0.32
N ALA A 293 4.84 0.44 -0.03
CA ALA A 293 5.38 -0.61 -0.91
C ALA A 293 4.30 -1.54 -1.49
N GLN A 294 3.53 -2.26 -0.66
CA GLN A 294 2.52 -3.22 -1.11
C GLN A 294 1.60 -3.69 0.03
N ILE A 295 0.45 -4.29 -0.30
CA ILE A 295 -0.27 -5.22 0.60
C ILE A 295 0.13 -6.66 0.23
N ALA A 296 0.29 -7.53 1.22
CA ALA A 296 0.43 -8.97 1.05
C ALA A 296 -0.87 -9.71 1.35
N VAL A 297 -1.21 -10.69 0.50
CA VAL A 297 -2.45 -11.48 0.59
C VAL A 297 -2.14 -12.97 0.46
N GLY A 298 -2.67 -13.78 1.38
CA GLY A 298 -2.59 -15.23 1.37
C GLY A 298 -3.42 -15.88 0.25
N THR A 299 -3.01 -17.05 -0.23
CA THR A 299 -3.71 -17.85 -1.24
C THR A 299 -3.29 -19.32 -1.16
N ASP A 300 -4.19 -20.25 -1.47
CA ASP A 300 -3.83 -21.68 -1.62
C ASP A 300 -3.17 -21.97 -3.01
N ASP A 301 -3.15 -21.01 -3.96
CA ASP A 301 -2.50 -21.16 -5.27
C ASP A 301 -2.06 -19.83 -5.92
N VAL A 302 -0.76 -19.51 -5.84
CA VAL A 302 -0.19 -18.31 -6.49
C VAL A 302 -0.21 -18.35 -8.02
N TYR A 303 -0.29 -19.53 -8.64
CA TYR A 303 -0.29 -19.67 -10.11
C TYR A 303 -1.66 -19.33 -10.68
N LYS A 304 -2.74 -19.91 -10.13
CA LYS A 304 -4.11 -19.52 -10.48
C LYS A 304 -4.41 -18.06 -10.13
N THR A 305 -3.83 -17.56 -9.03
CA THR A 305 -3.89 -16.13 -8.69
C THR A 305 -3.30 -15.26 -9.79
N ALA A 306 -2.11 -15.60 -10.31
CA ALA A 306 -1.49 -14.85 -11.40
C ALA A 306 -2.30 -14.93 -12.71
N GLU A 307 -2.99 -16.05 -12.96
CA GLU A 307 -3.90 -16.20 -14.10
C GLU A 307 -5.16 -15.33 -13.95
N ALA A 308 -5.83 -15.36 -12.79
CA ALA A 308 -6.99 -14.53 -12.48
C ALA A 308 -6.72 -13.04 -12.64
N ILE A 309 -5.57 -12.56 -12.14
CA ILE A 309 -5.15 -11.16 -12.27
C ILE A 309 -5.00 -10.76 -13.75
N LYS A 310 -4.42 -11.63 -14.59
CA LYS A 310 -4.30 -11.39 -16.05
C LYS A 310 -5.68 -11.36 -16.72
N LEU A 311 -6.59 -12.26 -16.35
CA LEU A 311 -7.97 -12.30 -16.87
C LEU A 311 -8.79 -11.06 -16.48
N ALA A 312 -8.54 -10.50 -15.30
CA ALA A 312 -9.15 -9.27 -14.80
C ALA A 312 -8.47 -7.98 -15.29
N GLY A 313 -7.47 -8.07 -16.18
CA GLY A 313 -6.77 -6.90 -16.75
C GLY A 313 -5.67 -6.28 -15.86
N GLY A 314 -5.33 -6.92 -14.74
CA GLY A 314 -4.23 -6.49 -13.87
C GLY A 314 -2.85 -6.83 -14.43
N LYS A 315 -1.84 -6.07 -14.03
CA LYS A 315 -0.47 -6.23 -14.53
C LYS A 315 0.39 -7.05 -13.57
N ILE A 316 0.80 -8.25 -13.97
CA ILE A 316 1.83 -9.00 -13.24
C ILE A 316 3.17 -8.26 -13.31
N THR A 317 3.84 -8.15 -12.16
CA THR A 317 5.19 -7.60 -11.98
C THR A 317 6.20 -8.66 -11.55
N ARG A 318 5.73 -9.76 -10.94
CA ARG A 318 6.50 -10.99 -10.72
C ARG A 318 5.62 -12.20 -11.03
N GLU A 319 5.99 -12.95 -12.06
CA GLU A 319 5.35 -14.22 -12.42
C GLU A 319 5.43 -15.23 -11.25
N PRO A 320 4.45 -16.13 -11.11
CA PRO A 320 4.30 -16.98 -9.93
C PRO A 320 5.45 -17.97 -9.80
N GLY A 321 6.04 -18.02 -8.60
CA GLY A 321 7.08 -19.00 -8.29
C GLY A 321 7.84 -18.73 -7.00
N ALA A 322 8.57 -19.76 -6.56
CA ALA A 322 9.44 -19.76 -5.40
C ALA A 322 10.44 -18.59 -5.40
N LEU A 323 10.64 -17.97 -4.24
CA LEU A 323 11.76 -17.07 -4.00
C LEU A 323 13.07 -17.89 -3.85
N PRO A 324 14.18 -17.48 -4.48
CA PRO A 324 15.49 -18.10 -4.25
C PRO A 324 15.86 -18.12 -2.77
N GLY A 325 16.54 -19.18 -2.32
CA GLY A 325 16.94 -19.36 -0.92
C GLY A 325 15.81 -19.87 -0.03
N ILE A 326 14.74 -19.10 0.15
CA ILE A 326 13.66 -19.42 1.11
C ILE A 326 12.55 -20.32 0.52
N ASN A 327 12.49 -20.49 -0.79
CA ASN A 327 11.51 -21.27 -1.55
C ASN A 327 10.03 -20.84 -1.47
N THR A 328 9.67 -19.87 -0.62
CA THR A 328 8.32 -19.28 -0.53
C THR A 328 7.75 -18.92 -1.89
N LYS A 329 6.63 -19.53 -2.26
CA LYS A 329 5.96 -19.28 -3.54
C LYS A 329 5.18 -17.97 -3.47
N ILE A 330 5.51 -17.02 -4.36
CA ILE A 330 4.80 -15.74 -4.48
C ILE A 330 4.49 -15.37 -5.93
N THR A 331 3.49 -14.51 -6.13
CA THR A 331 3.33 -13.69 -7.34
C THR A 331 3.12 -12.23 -6.94
N ALA A 332 3.38 -11.27 -7.83
CA ALA A 332 3.14 -9.85 -7.57
C ALA A 332 2.49 -9.15 -8.75
N CYS A 333 1.61 -8.18 -8.46
CA CYS A 333 0.86 -7.43 -9.47
C CYS A 333 0.79 -5.93 -9.15
N LEU A 334 0.33 -5.16 -10.14
CA LEU A 334 -0.29 -3.85 -9.96
C LEU A 334 -1.79 -3.95 -10.28
N ASP A 335 -2.59 -3.20 -9.54
CA ASP A 335 -3.99 -2.88 -9.88
C ASP A 335 -4.08 -1.89 -11.07
N PRO A 336 -5.30 -1.54 -11.55
CA PRO A 336 -5.50 -0.56 -12.63
C PRO A 336 -4.98 0.86 -12.35
N ASP A 337 -4.72 1.21 -11.10
CA ASP A 337 -4.26 2.53 -10.66
C ASP A 337 -2.75 2.57 -10.36
N GLY A 338 -2.08 1.41 -10.34
CA GLY A 338 -0.65 1.26 -10.08
C GLY A 338 -0.29 0.88 -8.64
N TRP A 339 -1.26 0.51 -7.81
CA TRP A 339 -1.02 -0.02 -6.46
C TRP A 339 -0.51 -1.46 -6.52
N LYS A 340 0.62 -1.71 -5.85
CA LYS A 340 1.24 -3.03 -5.81
C LYS A 340 0.60 -3.92 -4.74
N SER A 341 0.39 -5.18 -5.10
CA SER A 341 0.14 -6.26 -4.15
C SER A 341 1.07 -7.45 -4.41
N VAL A 342 1.33 -8.23 -3.36
CA VAL A 342 2.02 -9.52 -3.42
C VAL A 342 1.06 -10.58 -2.91
N PHE A 343 0.97 -11.70 -3.61
CA PHE A 343 0.28 -12.88 -3.13
C PHE A 343 1.28 -13.93 -2.70
N VAL A 344 1.08 -14.47 -1.51
CA VAL A 344 1.96 -15.43 -0.85
C VAL A 344 1.18 -16.72 -0.63
N ASP A 345 1.81 -17.85 -0.91
CA ASP A 345 1.24 -19.17 -0.61
C ASP A 345 1.00 -19.34 0.89
N ASN A 346 -0.22 -19.70 1.27
CA ASN A 346 -0.66 -19.82 2.66
C ASN A 346 0.19 -20.81 3.48
N VAL A 347 0.66 -21.90 2.86
CA VAL A 347 1.44 -22.95 3.54
C VAL A 347 2.90 -22.55 3.66
N ASP A 348 3.45 -21.80 2.69
CA ASP A 348 4.81 -21.27 2.81
C ASP A 348 4.90 -20.08 3.77
N PHE A 349 3.91 -19.19 3.78
CA PHE A 349 3.89 -18.04 4.70
C PHE A 349 4.01 -18.46 6.17
N LEU A 350 3.30 -19.52 6.58
CA LEU A 350 3.38 -20.04 7.94
C LEU A 350 4.78 -20.54 8.32
N LYS A 351 5.59 -21.02 7.36
CA LYS A 351 6.99 -21.45 7.58
C LYS A 351 7.95 -20.27 7.75
N GLU A 352 7.55 -19.05 7.41
CA GLU A 352 8.34 -17.84 7.68
C GLU A 352 8.11 -17.29 9.10
N LEU A 353 7.17 -17.88 9.85
CA LEU A 353 6.82 -17.52 11.23
C LEU A 353 7.42 -18.47 12.28
N GLU A 354 8.05 -19.57 11.84
CA GLU A 354 8.81 -20.54 12.65
C GLU A 354 10.28 -20.13 12.86
#